data_AF-A0A2M7IP49-F1
#
_entry.id   AF-A0A2M7IP49-F1
#
_cell.length_a   1.000
_cell.length_b   1.000
_cell.length_c   1.000
_cell.angle_alpha   90.00
_cell.angle_beta   90.00
_cell.angle_gamma   90.00
#
_symmetry.space_group_name_H-M   'P 1'
#
loop_
_entity.id
_entity.type
_entity.pdbx_description
1 polymer ?
#
loop_
_entity_poly.entity_id
_entity_poly.type
_entity_poly.pdbx_seq_one_letter_code
_entity_poly.pdbx_strand_id
1 'polypeptide(L)'
;VESKMFMDDATATGEDNVLTNKSSDLMFRKQQLEKLQDEVVDIEEMGSGISITDLGLNDFRMDLVNYIKDKGTLEGVPSGMHAVCKKNQALGIEEGVVFVLKNINKGVNIDNTNQLHPFYLVYIKDNGEVLSNHLNVKNTLDIVRSISRGISEPIAEVFSVFNQETDDGKKMDKYSELLGASIESILNVKDASDVDSLFSGGGTTALRNTVKGLEDFELVTFLVIK
;
A
#
# COMPACT_ATOMS: atom_id res chain seq x y z
N VAL A 1 -66.21 -10.75 60.63
CA VAL A 1 -66.61 -9.52 61.34
C VAL A 1 -65.34 -8.72 61.56
N GLU A 2 -65.04 -7.79 60.65
CA GLU A 2 -65.34 -6.34 60.79
C GLU A 2 -64.37 -5.70 61.81
N SER A 3 -63.61 -4.64 61.54
CA SER A 3 -63.78 -3.44 60.70
C SER A 3 -62.36 -2.87 60.45
N LYS A 4 -61.93 -2.34 59.30
CA LYS A 4 -62.33 -1.14 58.52
C LYS A 4 -62.50 0.16 59.35
N MET A 5 -61.56 1.09 59.22
CA MET A 5 -61.77 2.53 58.95
C MET A 5 -60.39 3.23 58.88
N PHE A 6 -59.97 3.87 57.77
CA PHE A 6 -60.34 5.23 57.27
C PHE A 6 -60.09 6.31 58.37
N MET A 7 -59.41 7.45 58.18
CA MET A 7 -58.98 8.24 57.02
C MET A 7 -58.12 9.45 57.51
N ASP A 8 -57.30 9.99 56.60
CA ASP A 8 -56.77 11.37 56.46
C ASP A 8 -55.87 12.11 57.48
N ASP A 9 -54.70 12.49 56.94
CA ASP A 9 -54.12 13.83 56.77
C ASP A 9 -53.73 14.71 57.98
N ALA A 10 -52.45 15.13 57.99
CA ALA A 10 -51.97 16.51 58.16
C ALA A 10 -50.52 16.59 58.71
N THR A 11 -49.60 17.00 57.82
CA THR A 11 -48.50 17.99 58.03
C THR A 11 -47.58 17.94 59.28
N ALA A 12 -46.25 17.80 59.08
CA ALA A 12 -45.24 18.87 59.31
C ALA A 12 -43.78 18.36 59.44
N THR A 13 -42.95 18.75 58.44
CA THR A 13 -41.53 19.15 58.48
C THR A 13 -40.47 18.32 59.22
N GLY A 14 -39.37 17.99 58.50
CA GLY A 14 -38.03 17.97 59.10
C GLY A 14 -37.02 17.00 58.50
N GLU A 15 -36.36 17.43 57.41
CA GLU A 15 -34.96 17.13 57.08
C GLU A 15 -34.53 15.67 56.79
N ASP A 16 -34.43 15.32 55.50
CA ASP A 16 -33.17 14.76 55.00
C ASP A 16 -32.99 15.05 53.49
N ASN A 17 -31.99 15.87 53.16
CA ASN A 17 -31.77 16.44 51.84
C ASN A 17 -30.88 15.52 50.99
N VAL A 18 -31.51 14.73 50.12
CA VAL A 18 -30.91 13.73 49.21
C VAL A 18 -30.19 14.30 47.98
N LEU A 19 -29.79 15.58 47.98
CA LEU A 19 -29.24 16.26 46.80
C LEU A 19 -27.69 16.32 46.71
N THR A 20 -26.96 15.63 47.59
CA THR A 20 -25.48 15.63 47.59
C THR A 20 -24.82 14.68 46.58
N ASN A 21 -25.59 13.89 45.82
CA ASN A 21 -25.01 12.91 44.87
C ASN A 21 -24.83 13.46 43.43
N LYS A 22 -25.01 14.78 43.19
CA LYS A 22 -24.85 15.39 41.84
C LYS A 22 -23.43 15.85 41.52
N SER A 23 -22.56 16.02 42.52
CA SER A 23 -21.20 16.55 42.35
C SER A 23 -20.19 15.50 41.89
N SER A 24 -20.38 14.24 42.26
CA SER A 24 -19.58 13.09 41.81
C SER A 24 -19.77 12.82 40.31
N ASP A 25 -21.01 12.93 39.83
CA ASP A 25 -21.38 12.67 38.43
C ASP A 25 -20.86 13.75 37.47
N LEU A 26 -20.73 14.99 37.95
CA LEU A 26 -20.13 16.12 37.22
C LEU A 26 -18.62 15.98 37.05
N MET A 27 -17.92 15.49 38.07
CA MET A 27 -16.48 15.17 37.95
C MET A 27 -16.26 14.00 36.99
N PHE A 28 -17.11 12.97 37.04
CA PHE A 28 -17.02 11.82 36.14
C PHE A 28 -17.31 12.20 34.68
N ARG A 29 -18.33 13.06 34.44
CA ARG A 29 -18.62 13.62 33.11
C ARG A 29 -17.49 14.51 32.60
N LYS A 30 -16.89 15.34 33.46
CA LYS A 30 -15.76 16.18 33.08
C LYS A 30 -14.55 15.34 32.67
N GLN A 31 -14.28 14.26 33.40
CA GLN A 31 -13.17 13.34 33.09
C GLN A 31 -13.41 12.54 31.79
N GLN A 32 -14.67 12.21 31.47
CA GLN A 32 -15.03 11.62 30.17
C GLN A 32 -14.89 12.63 29.00
N LEU A 33 -15.24 13.91 29.23
CA LEU A 33 -15.11 14.96 28.23
C LEU A 33 -13.65 15.36 27.98
N GLU A 34 -12.80 15.39 29.02
CA GLU A 34 -11.35 15.58 28.87
C GLU A 34 -10.73 14.42 28.08
N LYS A 35 -11.18 13.17 28.28
CA LYS A 35 -10.74 12.01 27.49
C LYS A 35 -11.08 12.08 26.00
N LEU A 36 -12.16 12.77 25.64
CA LEU A 36 -12.57 13.03 24.24
C LEU A 36 -11.88 14.26 23.63
N GLN A 37 -11.33 15.15 24.45
CA GLN A 37 -10.65 16.36 23.99
C GLN A 37 -9.14 16.15 23.78
N ASP A 38 -8.54 15.15 24.45
CA ASP A 38 -7.16 14.69 24.23
C ASP A 38 -7.05 13.51 23.24
N GLU A 39 -8.16 13.00 22.70
CA GLU A 39 -8.12 12.24 21.45
C GLU A 39 -7.85 13.23 20.32
N VAL A 40 -6.57 13.47 20.08
CA VAL A 40 -6.08 13.92 18.78
C VAL A 40 -6.71 12.98 17.76
N VAL A 41 -7.70 13.48 17.04
CA VAL A 41 -8.29 12.82 15.89
C VAL A 41 -7.16 12.71 14.86
N ASP A 42 -6.46 11.58 14.87
CA ASP A 42 -5.61 11.20 13.76
C ASP A 42 -6.51 11.11 12.53
N ILE A 43 -6.07 11.74 11.45
CA ILE A 43 -6.77 11.95 10.17
C ILE A 43 -6.90 10.61 9.40
N GLU A 44 -6.87 9.48 10.10
CA GLU A 44 -7.28 8.17 9.62
C GLU A 44 -8.81 8.10 9.60
N GLU A 45 -9.46 8.98 8.83
CA GLU A 45 -10.84 8.78 8.45
C GLU A 45 -10.90 7.49 7.62
N MET A 46 -11.47 6.49 8.28
CA MET A 46 -11.59 5.10 7.89
C MET A 46 -12.30 4.97 6.55
N GLY A 47 -11.53 4.64 5.52
CA GLY A 47 -12.01 4.03 4.28
C GLY A 47 -11.37 2.65 4.13
N SER A 48 -12.16 1.60 4.41
CA SER A 48 -11.90 0.17 4.20
C SER A 48 -11.07 -0.56 5.26
N GLY A 49 -11.52 -1.78 5.59
CA GLY A 49 -11.04 -2.58 6.72
C GLY A 49 -9.55 -2.92 6.61
N ILE A 50 -8.83 -2.65 7.70
CA ILE A 50 -7.39 -2.88 7.84
C ILE A 50 -7.12 -4.37 7.62
N SER A 51 -6.54 -4.71 6.48
CA SER A 51 -6.06 -6.06 6.21
C SER A 51 -4.65 -6.20 6.80
N ILE A 52 -4.27 -7.37 7.31
CA ILE A 52 -2.93 -7.65 7.89
C ILE A 52 -1.79 -7.22 6.93
N THR A 53 -2.06 -7.16 5.63
CA THR A 53 -1.16 -6.69 4.57
C THR A 53 -0.89 -5.18 4.58
N ASP A 54 -1.83 -4.35 5.04
CA ASP A 54 -1.66 -2.89 5.11
C ASP A 54 -0.58 -2.49 6.11
N LEU A 55 -0.37 -3.29 7.16
CA LEU A 55 0.72 -3.08 8.12
C LEU A 55 2.10 -3.12 7.46
N GLY A 56 2.27 -3.89 6.39
CA GLY A 56 3.56 -4.04 5.70
C GLY A 56 3.94 -2.86 4.81
N LEU A 57 2.96 -2.05 4.36
CA LEU A 57 3.18 -0.95 3.42
C LEU A 57 2.95 0.45 4.02
N ASN A 58 2.50 0.53 5.28
CA ASN A 58 2.24 1.79 5.98
C ASN A 58 3.43 2.76 5.98
N ASP A 59 4.66 2.24 6.07
CA ASP A 59 5.87 3.07 6.00
C ASP A 59 5.96 3.86 4.68
N PHE A 60 5.60 3.23 3.55
CA PHE A 60 5.60 3.89 2.24
C PHE A 60 4.44 4.86 2.10
N ARG A 61 3.28 4.53 2.69
CA ARG A 61 2.14 5.44 2.76
C ARG A 61 2.51 6.70 3.53
N MET A 62 3.20 6.59 4.66
CA MET A 62 3.71 7.73 5.41
C MET A 62 4.73 8.54 4.62
N ASP A 63 5.70 7.89 3.97
CA ASP A 63 6.67 8.58 3.10
C ASP A 63 5.96 9.37 1.98
N LEU A 64 4.92 8.79 1.35
CA LEU A 64 4.12 9.45 0.33
C LEU A 64 3.33 10.64 0.86
N VAL A 65 2.70 10.51 2.04
CA VAL A 65 1.97 11.62 2.69
C VAL A 65 2.92 12.77 3.00
N ASN A 66 4.12 12.47 3.51
CA ASN A 66 5.14 13.49 3.76
C ASN A 66 5.59 14.17 2.46
N TYR A 67 5.80 13.41 1.38
CA TYR A 67 6.14 13.97 0.08
C TYR A 67 5.06 14.92 -0.45
N ILE A 68 3.78 14.51 -0.40
CA ILE A 68 2.66 15.33 -0.88
C ILE A 68 2.54 16.63 -0.07
N LYS A 69 2.78 16.56 1.24
CA LYS A 69 2.77 17.74 2.11
C LYS A 69 3.86 18.74 1.75
N ASP A 70 5.06 18.27 1.42
CA ASP A 70 6.22 19.12 1.15
C ASP A 70 6.29 19.62 -0.31
N LYS A 71 5.84 18.81 -1.27
CA LYS A 71 6.03 19.05 -2.71
C LYS A 71 4.73 19.21 -3.51
N GLY A 72 3.58 18.93 -2.92
CA GLY A 72 2.27 19.02 -3.58
C GLY A 72 1.82 17.71 -4.21
N THR A 73 0.70 17.76 -4.93
CA THR A 73 0.08 16.59 -5.57
C THR A 73 0.89 16.07 -6.75
N LEU A 74 0.80 14.76 -6.99
CA LEU A 74 1.42 14.08 -8.13
C LEU A 74 0.51 14.06 -9.38
N GLU A 75 -0.59 14.82 -9.35
CA GLU A 75 -1.53 14.90 -10.46
C GLU A 75 -0.88 15.60 -11.66
N GLY A 76 -0.74 14.88 -12.77
CA GLY A 76 -0.12 15.39 -14.00
C GLY A 76 1.29 14.89 -14.28
N VAL A 77 1.84 14.03 -13.41
CA VAL A 77 3.11 13.33 -13.69
C VAL A 77 2.93 12.38 -14.88
N PRO A 78 3.75 12.47 -15.93
CA PRO A 78 3.62 11.61 -17.10
C PRO A 78 4.04 10.16 -16.79
N SER A 79 3.36 9.20 -17.40
CA SER A 79 3.79 7.80 -17.45
C SER A 79 5.08 7.67 -18.28
N GLY A 80 5.85 6.61 -18.04
CA GLY A 80 7.08 6.29 -18.77
C GLY A 80 8.31 7.08 -18.32
N MET A 81 8.22 7.84 -17.22
CA MET A 81 9.41 8.41 -16.60
C MET A 81 10.36 7.33 -16.11
N HIS A 82 11.63 7.69 -15.99
CA HIS A 82 12.63 6.82 -15.42
C HIS A 82 13.60 7.57 -14.53
N ALA A 83 14.26 6.82 -13.67
CA ALA A 83 15.37 7.28 -12.88
C ALA A 83 16.49 6.23 -12.89
N VAL A 84 17.70 6.67 -12.55
CA VAL A 84 18.87 5.80 -12.44
C VAL A 84 19.45 5.92 -11.04
N CYS A 85 19.63 4.79 -10.35
CA CYS A 85 20.15 4.70 -9.00
C CYS A 85 21.42 3.85 -8.95
N LYS A 86 22.22 4.05 -7.89
CA LYS A 86 23.39 3.23 -7.61
C LYS A 86 23.00 1.86 -7.10
N LYS A 87 23.66 0.82 -7.59
CA LYS A 87 23.65 -0.52 -6.99
C LYS A 87 24.28 -0.48 -5.60
N ASN A 88 23.90 -1.45 -4.77
CA ASN A 88 24.48 -1.61 -3.45
C ASN A 88 24.68 -3.09 -3.14
N GLN A 89 25.87 -3.60 -3.48
CA GLN A 89 26.22 -5.01 -3.28
C GLN A 89 26.19 -5.43 -1.81
N ALA A 90 26.47 -4.52 -0.87
CA ALA A 90 26.42 -4.82 0.56
C ALA A 90 25.00 -5.12 1.05
N LEU A 91 23.98 -4.60 0.36
CA LEU A 91 22.57 -4.86 0.61
C LEU A 91 21.96 -5.90 -0.35
N GLY A 92 22.77 -6.55 -1.19
CA GLY A 92 22.30 -7.50 -2.21
C GLY A 92 21.55 -6.85 -3.37
N ILE A 93 21.72 -5.53 -3.58
CA ILE A 93 21.09 -4.78 -4.66
C ILE A 93 22.04 -4.81 -5.87
N GLU A 94 21.71 -5.67 -6.83
CA GLU A 94 22.49 -5.91 -8.05
C GLU A 94 22.15 -4.92 -9.18
N GLU A 95 22.79 -5.06 -10.34
CA GLU A 95 22.44 -4.31 -11.54
C GLU A 95 21.17 -4.86 -12.18
N GLY A 96 20.28 -3.97 -12.61
CA GLY A 96 19.01 -4.37 -13.20
C GLY A 96 18.01 -3.23 -13.30
N VAL A 97 16.74 -3.59 -13.38
CA VAL A 97 15.64 -2.66 -13.62
C VAL A 97 14.42 -3.05 -12.78
N VAL A 98 13.84 -2.06 -12.11
CA VAL A 98 12.54 -2.18 -11.47
C VAL A 98 11.48 -1.58 -12.40
N PHE A 99 10.54 -2.40 -12.86
CA PHE A 99 9.41 -1.95 -13.67
C PHE A 99 8.15 -1.82 -12.81
N VAL A 100 7.47 -0.69 -12.96
CA VAL A 100 6.11 -0.47 -12.45
C VAL A 100 5.15 -0.54 -13.62
N LEU A 101 4.34 -1.60 -13.62
CA LEU A 101 3.39 -1.90 -14.68
C LEU A 101 1.97 -1.76 -14.14
N LYS A 102 1.04 -1.34 -14.98
CA LYS A 102 -0.39 -1.26 -14.65
C LYS A 102 -1.14 -2.17 -15.60
N ASN A 103 -1.92 -3.10 -15.05
CA ASN A 103 -2.81 -3.91 -15.85
C ASN A 103 -3.99 -3.05 -16.33
N ILE A 104 -4.17 -2.95 -17.65
CA ILE A 104 -5.27 -2.18 -18.26
C ILE A 104 -6.53 -3.02 -18.46
N ASN A 105 -6.43 -4.34 -18.34
CA ASN A 105 -7.56 -5.25 -18.46
C ASN A 105 -8.35 -5.35 -17.16
N LYS A 106 -9.51 -4.68 -17.15
CA LYS A 106 -10.47 -4.65 -16.03
C LYS A 106 -11.16 -5.99 -15.74
N GLY A 107 -11.03 -6.98 -16.61
CA GLY A 107 -11.60 -8.32 -16.43
C GLY A 107 -10.77 -9.23 -15.52
N VAL A 108 -9.57 -8.80 -15.16
CA VAL A 108 -8.59 -9.60 -14.43
C VAL A 108 -8.61 -9.16 -12.97
N ASN A 109 -9.62 -9.59 -12.23
CA ASN A 109 -9.49 -9.63 -10.77
C ASN A 109 -8.57 -10.83 -10.48
N ILE A 110 -7.26 -10.60 -10.54
CA ILE A 110 -6.29 -11.58 -10.03
C ILE A 110 -6.62 -11.73 -8.56
N ASP A 111 -6.65 -12.99 -8.11
CA ASP A 111 -6.89 -13.37 -6.73
C ASP A 111 -6.21 -12.38 -5.76
N ASN A 112 -6.83 -12.12 -4.61
CA ASN A 112 -6.44 -11.11 -3.60
C ASN A 112 -4.97 -11.20 -3.07
N THR A 113 -4.11 -11.98 -3.71
CA THR A 113 -2.67 -12.11 -3.50
C THR A 113 -1.87 -10.87 -3.91
N ASN A 114 -2.25 -10.13 -4.96
CA ASN A 114 -1.54 -8.89 -5.32
C ASN A 114 -2.07 -7.68 -4.51
N GLN A 115 -1.26 -7.21 -3.56
CA GLN A 115 -1.59 -6.10 -2.68
C GLN A 115 -1.68 -4.74 -3.39
N LEU A 116 -1.01 -4.57 -4.54
CA LEU A 116 -0.98 -3.31 -5.30
C LEU A 116 -1.88 -3.31 -6.53
N HIS A 117 -2.75 -4.30 -6.71
CA HIS A 117 -3.63 -4.35 -7.89
C HIS A 117 -4.35 -3.00 -8.14
N PRO A 118 -4.35 -2.45 -9.37
CA PRO A 118 -3.95 -3.06 -10.65
C PRO A 118 -2.47 -2.92 -11.03
N PHE A 119 -1.60 -2.52 -10.09
CA PHE A 119 -0.18 -2.33 -10.33
C PHE A 119 0.64 -3.59 -10.02
N TYR A 120 1.71 -3.76 -10.80
CA TYR A 120 2.65 -4.88 -10.75
C TYR A 120 4.05 -4.30 -10.66
N LEU A 121 4.79 -4.76 -9.67
CA LEU A 121 6.15 -4.34 -9.42
C LEU A 121 7.08 -5.52 -9.65
N VAL A 122 8.02 -5.40 -10.56
CA VAL A 122 8.97 -6.46 -10.89
C VAL A 122 10.38 -5.90 -10.88
N TYR A 123 11.27 -6.57 -10.18
CA TYR A 123 12.70 -6.30 -10.23
C TYR A 123 13.39 -7.43 -10.99
N ILE A 124 13.92 -7.11 -12.16
CA ILE A 124 14.69 -8.00 -13.02
C ILE A 124 16.14 -7.54 -13.09
N LYS A 125 17.08 -8.48 -12.97
CA LYS A 125 18.52 -8.21 -13.10
C LYS A 125 18.91 -8.03 -14.58
N ASP A 126 20.07 -7.44 -14.82
CA ASP A 126 20.62 -7.24 -16.17
C ASP A 126 20.85 -8.55 -16.95
N ASN A 127 20.92 -9.70 -16.25
CA ASN A 127 21.02 -11.04 -16.85
C ASN A 127 19.65 -11.69 -17.19
N GLY A 128 18.53 -11.00 -16.93
CA GLY A 128 17.17 -11.50 -17.13
C GLY A 128 16.58 -12.30 -15.96
N GLU A 129 17.33 -12.50 -14.86
CA GLU A 129 16.83 -13.18 -13.66
C GLU A 129 15.89 -12.24 -12.86
N VAL A 130 14.69 -12.72 -12.53
CA VAL A 130 13.75 -11.95 -11.70
C VAL A 130 14.12 -12.08 -10.22
N LEU A 131 14.63 -11.01 -9.62
CA LEU A 131 14.96 -10.96 -8.20
C LEU A 131 13.70 -10.87 -7.33
N SER A 132 12.69 -10.11 -7.77
CA SER A 132 11.44 -9.91 -7.04
C SER A 132 10.29 -9.71 -8.01
N ASN A 133 9.15 -10.33 -7.72
CA ASN A 133 7.94 -10.24 -8.53
C ASN A 133 6.82 -9.48 -7.81
N HIS A 134 5.66 -9.40 -8.46
CA HIS A 134 4.49 -8.68 -7.98
C HIS A 134 3.85 -9.24 -6.69
N LEU A 135 4.27 -10.42 -6.20
CA LEU A 135 3.82 -10.97 -4.92
C LEU A 135 4.67 -10.45 -3.74
N ASN A 136 5.90 -10.03 -4.01
CA ASN A 136 6.88 -9.57 -3.01
C ASN A 136 7.10 -8.06 -3.09
N VAL A 137 6.03 -7.29 -3.24
CA VAL A 137 6.06 -5.83 -3.44
C VAL A 137 6.89 -5.12 -2.37
N LYS A 138 6.68 -5.46 -1.09
CA LYS A 138 7.35 -4.80 0.04
C LYS A 138 8.87 -4.82 -0.13
N ASN A 139 9.43 -5.97 -0.48
CA ASN A 139 10.87 -6.14 -0.68
C ASN A 139 11.39 -5.20 -1.78
N THR A 140 10.70 -5.12 -2.91
CA THR A 140 11.10 -4.22 -3.99
C THR A 140 10.98 -2.75 -3.60
N LEU A 141 9.94 -2.36 -2.86
CA LEU A 141 9.80 -0.99 -2.36
C LEU A 141 10.86 -0.65 -1.31
N ASP A 142 11.24 -1.58 -0.43
CA ASP A 142 12.33 -1.40 0.54
C ASP A 142 13.66 -1.17 -0.18
N ILE A 143 13.94 -1.96 -1.23
CA ILE A 143 15.12 -1.78 -2.10
C ILE A 143 15.11 -0.37 -2.71
N VAL A 144 14.02 0.02 -3.38
CA VAL A 144 13.89 1.34 -4.01
C VAL A 144 14.06 2.46 -2.99
N ARG A 145 13.43 2.35 -1.81
CA ARG A 145 13.56 3.32 -0.73
C ARG A 145 15.01 3.43 -0.26
N SER A 146 15.73 2.31 -0.10
CA SER A 146 17.12 2.31 0.38
C SER A 146 18.11 3.00 -0.57
N ILE A 147 17.87 2.93 -1.89
CA ILE A 147 18.77 3.50 -2.91
C ILE A 147 18.38 4.89 -3.38
N SER A 148 17.18 5.37 -3.06
CA SER A 148 16.67 6.67 -3.51
C SER A 148 16.50 7.69 -2.38
N ARG A 149 16.31 7.25 -1.14
CA ARG A 149 15.99 8.16 -0.03
C ARG A 149 17.13 9.12 0.29
N GLY A 150 16.79 10.40 0.37
CA GLY A 150 17.74 11.47 0.71
C GLY A 150 18.59 11.95 -0.47
N ILE A 151 18.36 11.42 -1.67
CA ILE A 151 19.07 11.81 -2.89
C ILE A 151 18.19 12.79 -3.67
N SER A 152 18.56 14.07 -3.66
CA SER A 152 17.83 15.12 -4.39
C SER A 152 18.48 15.48 -5.73
N GLU A 153 19.77 15.20 -5.90
CA GLU A 153 20.55 15.58 -7.07
C GLU A 153 20.84 14.37 -7.97
N PRO A 154 20.85 14.53 -9.30
CA PRO A 154 21.22 13.47 -10.23
C PRO A 154 22.65 12.97 -10.02
N ILE A 155 22.84 11.65 -10.11
CA ILE A 155 24.14 11.01 -9.89
C ILE A 155 24.84 10.76 -11.24
N ALA A 156 25.80 11.61 -11.60
CA ALA A 156 26.52 11.54 -12.87
C ALA A 156 27.14 10.16 -13.18
N GLU A 157 27.71 9.53 -12.16
CA GLU A 157 28.39 8.22 -12.29
C GLU A 157 27.47 7.11 -12.81
N VAL A 158 26.16 7.16 -12.53
CA VAL A 158 25.21 6.11 -12.96
C VAL A 158 24.42 6.51 -14.20
N PHE A 159 23.93 7.75 -14.27
CA PHE A 159 23.15 8.15 -15.46
C PHE A 159 24.04 8.27 -16.70
N SER A 160 25.33 8.59 -16.55
CA SER A 160 26.23 8.69 -17.71
C SER A 160 26.47 7.33 -18.35
N VAL A 161 26.59 6.28 -17.53
CA VAL A 161 26.71 4.89 -18.00
C VAL A 161 25.43 4.47 -18.73
N PHE A 162 24.27 4.74 -18.12
CA PHE A 162 22.97 4.45 -18.73
C PHE A 162 22.76 5.18 -20.07
N ASN A 163 23.09 6.48 -20.13
CA ASN A 163 22.95 7.27 -21.35
C ASN A 163 23.89 6.80 -22.46
N GLN A 164 25.11 6.38 -22.09
CA GLN A 164 26.06 5.82 -23.06
C GLN A 164 25.58 4.47 -23.62
N GLU A 165 25.03 3.60 -22.77
CA GLU A 165 24.46 2.31 -23.20
C GLU A 165 23.24 2.50 -24.11
N THR A 166 22.40 3.49 -23.81
CA THR A 166 21.11 3.69 -24.47
C THR A 166 21.12 4.75 -25.58
N ASP A 167 22.25 5.38 -25.87
CA ASP A 167 22.34 6.55 -26.78
C ASP A 167 21.30 7.62 -26.40
N ASP A 168 21.36 8.06 -25.15
CA ASP A 168 20.40 8.98 -24.52
C ASP A 168 18.93 8.51 -24.70
N GLY A 169 18.71 7.21 -24.52
CA GLY A 169 17.40 6.58 -24.60
C GLY A 169 16.88 6.26 -26.01
N LYS A 170 17.67 6.47 -27.07
CA LYS A 170 17.30 6.09 -28.44
C LYS A 170 17.38 4.58 -28.70
N LYS A 171 18.26 3.88 -27.98
CA LYS A 171 18.50 2.44 -28.08
C LYS A 171 18.13 1.76 -26.76
N MET A 172 16.86 1.36 -26.67
CA MET A 172 16.30 0.72 -25.48
C MET A 172 16.14 -0.80 -25.65
N ASP A 173 16.69 -1.42 -26.69
CA ASP A 173 16.44 -2.83 -27.04
C ASP A 173 16.65 -3.77 -25.86
N LYS A 174 17.78 -3.65 -25.14
CA LYS A 174 18.06 -4.42 -23.91
C LYS A 174 16.97 -4.24 -22.85
N TYR A 175 16.53 -3.01 -22.61
CA TYR A 175 15.51 -2.69 -21.61
C TYR A 175 14.12 -3.15 -22.05
N SER A 176 13.84 -3.14 -23.36
CA SER A 176 12.62 -3.69 -23.94
C SER A 176 12.55 -5.21 -23.82
N GLU A 177 13.68 -5.91 -24.00
CA GLU A 177 13.78 -7.35 -23.75
C GLU A 177 13.53 -7.68 -22.27
N LEU A 178 14.15 -6.94 -21.35
CA LEU A 178 13.94 -7.11 -19.91
C LEU A 178 12.49 -6.80 -19.48
N LEU A 179 11.85 -5.81 -20.12
CA LEU A 179 10.43 -5.51 -19.91
C LEU A 179 9.55 -6.69 -20.36
N GLY A 180 9.83 -7.26 -21.54
CA GLY A 180 9.15 -8.46 -22.04
C GLY A 180 9.27 -9.63 -21.07
N ALA A 181 10.50 -9.94 -20.64
CA ALA A 181 10.77 -11.00 -19.66
C ALA A 181 10.08 -10.76 -18.31
N SER A 182 9.99 -9.51 -17.87
CA SER A 182 9.27 -9.14 -16.65
C SER A 182 7.77 -9.42 -16.75
N ILE A 183 7.17 -9.13 -17.90
CA ILE A 183 5.76 -9.41 -18.17
C ILE A 183 5.52 -10.91 -18.26
N GLU A 184 6.37 -11.66 -18.97
CA GLU A 184 6.30 -13.12 -19.02
C GLU A 184 6.40 -13.75 -17.62
N SER A 185 7.25 -13.22 -16.74
CA SER A 185 7.32 -13.70 -15.36
C SER A 185 6.02 -13.50 -14.60
N ILE A 186 5.31 -12.38 -14.81
CA ILE A 186 4.00 -12.15 -14.19
C ILE A 186 2.98 -13.19 -14.68
N LEU A 187 2.97 -13.47 -15.99
CA LEU A 187 2.07 -14.45 -16.61
C LEU A 187 2.35 -15.87 -16.10
N ASN A 188 3.62 -16.28 -16.07
CA ASN A 188 4.02 -17.62 -15.64
C ASN A 188 3.67 -17.89 -14.17
N VAL A 189 3.85 -16.90 -13.28
CA VAL A 189 3.44 -17.01 -11.87
C VAL A 189 1.92 -17.20 -11.77
N LYS A 190 1.15 -16.52 -12.62
CA LYS A 190 -0.30 -16.67 -12.68
C LYS A 190 -0.71 -18.06 -13.16
N ASP A 191 -0.15 -18.53 -14.28
CA ASP A 191 -0.44 -19.85 -14.83
C ASP A 191 -0.12 -20.97 -13.82
N ALA A 192 1.01 -20.86 -13.11
CA ALA A 192 1.37 -21.80 -12.05
C ALA A 192 0.34 -21.77 -10.89
N SER A 193 -0.08 -20.59 -10.45
CA SER A 193 -1.10 -20.45 -9.39
C SER A 193 -2.48 -20.98 -9.80
N ASP A 194 -2.85 -20.82 -11.08
CA ASP A 194 -4.10 -21.33 -11.63
C ASP A 194 -4.08 -22.87 -11.68
N VAL A 195 -2.93 -23.48 -12.03
CA VAL A 195 -2.74 -24.93 -11.99
C VAL A 195 -2.81 -25.47 -10.56
N ASP A 196 -2.13 -24.85 -9.60
CA ASP A 196 -2.21 -25.26 -8.19
C ASP A 196 -3.64 -25.17 -7.65
N SER A 197 -4.40 -24.16 -8.08
CA SER A 197 -5.81 -23.98 -7.72
C SER A 197 -6.70 -25.11 -8.27
N LEU A 198 -6.37 -25.70 -9.43
CA LEU A 198 -7.07 -26.88 -9.96
C LEU A 198 -6.98 -28.10 -9.03
N PHE A 199 -5.89 -28.21 -8.26
CA PHE A 199 -5.66 -29.31 -7.34
C PHE A 199 -6.12 -29.01 -5.90
N SER A 200 -6.45 -27.75 -5.60
CA SER A 200 -7.02 -27.32 -4.33
C SER A 200 -8.55 -27.49 -4.30
N GLY A 201 -9.09 -28.01 -3.20
CA GLY A 201 -10.53 -28.28 -3.05
C GLY A 201 -11.36 -27.00 -2.86
N GLY A 202 -11.58 -26.22 -3.91
CA GLY A 202 -12.30 -24.94 -3.82
C GLY A 202 -12.98 -24.42 -5.10
N GLY A 203 -12.69 -25.01 -6.27
CA GLY A 203 -13.28 -24.59 -7.56
C GLY A 203 -12.26 -23.94 -8.48
N THR A 204 -12.41 -24.18 -9.78
CA THR A 204 -11.41 -23.86 -10.82
C THR A 204 -11.53 -22.41 -11.33
N THR A 205 -10.49 -21.59 -11.16
CA THR A 205 -10.33 -20.26 -11.81
C THR A 205 -9.72 -20.33 -13.21
N ALA A 206 -9.09 -21.47 -13.55
CA ALA A 206 -8.21 -21.71 -14.71
C ALA A 206 -8.76 -21.39 -16.12
N LEU A 207 -10.06 -21.09 -16.27
CA LEU A 207 -10.69 -20.84 -17.58
C LEU A 207 -11.28 -19.43 -17.74
N ARG A 208 -11.15 -18.54 -16.74
CA ARG A 208 -11.80 -17.21 -16.80
C ARG A 208 -10.87 -16.06 -17.18
N ASN A 209 -9.55 -16.17 -16.99
CA ASN A 209 -8.69 -14.98 -16.95
C ASN A 209 -7.39 -15.12 -17.77
N THR A 210 -7.49 -15.23 -19.09
CA THR A 210 -6.30 -15.22 -19.96
C THR A 210 -5.74 -13.79 -20.09
N VAL A 211 -4.56 -13.54 -19.53
CA VAL A 211 -3.77 -12.33 -19.81
C VAL A 211 -2.98 -12.63 -21.09
N LYS A 212 -3.10 -11.78 -22.11
CA LYS A 212 -2.63 -12.03 -23.49
C LYS A 212 -1.18 -11.64 -23.75
N GLY A 213 -0.50 -10.95 -22.84
CA GLY A 213 0.90 -10.57 -23.01
C GLY A 213 1.19 -9.11 -22.73
N LEU A 214 2.15 -8.54 -23.47
CA LEU A 214 2.59 -7.14 -23.40
C LEU A 214 1.45 -6.12 -23.57
N GLU A 215 0.45 -6.42 -24.40
CA GLU A 215 -0.67 -5.51 -24.69
C GLU A 215 -1.60 -5.25 -23.49
N ASP A 216 -1.51 -6.08 -22.46
CA ASP A 216 -2.36 -6.00 -21.28
C ASP A 216 -1.76 -5.11 -20.17
N PHE A 217 -0.53 -4.63 -20.37
CA PHE A 217 0.19 -3.82 -19.40
C PHE A 217 0.61 -2.47 -19.97
N GLU A 218 0.37 -1.42 -19.18
CA GLU A 218 0.91 -0.08 -19.39
C GLU A 218 2.16 0.10 -18.51
N LEU A 219 3.26 0.58 -19.09
CA LEU A 219 4.45 0.96 -18.32
C LEU A 219 4.21 2.32 -17.64
N VAL A 220 4.15 2.32 -16.31
CA VAL A 220 3.96 3.54 -15.51
C VAL A 220 5.28 4.26 -15.31
N THR A 221 6.30 3.54 -14.84
CA THR A 221 7.65 4.08 -14.63
C THR A 221 8.64 2.93 -14.50
N PHE A 222 9.92 3.22 -14.68
CA PHE A 222 10.99 2.25 -14.42
C PHE A 222 12.19 2.88 -13.74
N LEU A 223 12.87 2.10 -12.91
CA LEU A 223 14.07 2.51 -12.21
C LEU A 223 15.23 1.61 -12.62
N VAL A 224 16.27 2.20 -13.19
CA VAL A 224 17.48 1.46 -13.59
C VAL A 224 18.49 1.50 -12.45
N ILE A 225 19.10 0.37 -12.14
CA ILE A 225 20.09 0.21 -11.08
C ILE A 225 21.44 -0.14 -11.71
N LYS A 226 22.46 0.69 -11.46
CA LYS A 226 23.81 0.59 -12.02
C LYS A 226 24.89 0.66 -10.95
#